data_AF-A0A0G1M8R3-F1
#
_entry.id   AF-A0A0G1M8R3-F1
#
_cell.length_a   1.000
_cell.length_b   1.000
_cell.length_c   1.000
_cell.angle_alpha   90.00
_cell.angle_beta   90.00
_cell.angle_gamma   90.00
#
_symmetry.space_group_name_H-M   'P 1'
#
loop_
_entity.id
_entity.type
_entity.pdbx_description
1 polymer ?
#
loop_
_entity_poly.entity_id
_entity_poly.type
_entity_poly.pdbx_seq_one_letter_code
_entity_poly.pdbx_strand_id
1 'polypeptide(L)' 'MITIVLLGEKDHGKSTLIGRLIFETKSLPDDRMRDVRNALKGKGKKFEWAHLLDSFQ' A
#
# COMPACT_ATOMS: atom_id res chain seq x y z
N MET A 1 -21.15 -1.60 -10.17
CA MET A 1 -19.84 -1.68 -9.50
C MET A 1 -18.89 -2.40 -10.44
N ILE A 2 -17.65 -1.93 -10.61
CA ILE A 2 -16.65 -2.58 -11.49
C ILE A 2 -15.65 -3.31 -10.61
N THR A 3 -15.44 -4.59 -10.90
CA THR A 3 -14.40 -5.40 -10.24
C THR A 3 -13.13 -5.34 -11.08
N ILE A 4 -12.00 -5.02 -10.44
CA ILE A 4 -10.68 -4.96 -11.08
C ILE A 4 -9.80 -6.03 -10.45
N VAL A 5 -9.15 -6.86 -11.29
CA VAL A 5 -8.19 -7.90 -10.86
C VAL A 5 -6.88 -7.66 -11.58
N LEU A 6 -5.78 -7.54 -10.83
CA LEU A 6 -4.43 -7.44 -11.38
C LEU A 6 -3.75 -8.81 -11.34
N LEU A 7 -3.38 -9.34 -12.50
CA LEU A 7 -2.65 -10.60 -12.67
C LEU A 7 -1.15 -10.35 -12.93
N GLY A 8 -0.32 -11.34 -12.64
CA GLY A 8 1.12 -11.33 -12.93
C GLY A 8 1.93 -12.20 -11.98
N GLU A 9 3.18 -12.51 -12.34
CA GLU A 9 4.07 -13.39 -11.57
C GLU A 9 4.46 -12.81 -10.20
N LYS A 10 4.96 -13.66 -9.30
CA LYS A 10 5.50 -13.23 -8.01
C LYS A 10 6.54 -12.11 -8.20
N ASP A 11 6.53 -11.13 -7.31
CA ASP A 11 7.49 -10.00 -7.29
C ASP A 11 7.43 -9.01 -8.46
N HIS A 12 6.45 -9.11 -9.36
CA HIS A 12 6.20 -8.10 -10.43
C HIS A 12 5.60 -6.77 -9.93
N GLY A 13 5.61 -6.49 -8.62
CA GLY A 13 5.20 -5.19 -8.08
C GLY A 13 3.70 -4.87 -8.11
N LYS A 14 2.81 -5.86 -8.28
CA LYS A 14 1.34 -5.66 -8.26
C LYS A 14 0.86 -4.96 -6.97
N SER A 15 1.29 -5.43 -5.81
CA SER A 15 0.94 -4.83 -4.52
C SER A 15 1.48 -3.40 -4.39
N THR A 16 2.68 -3.15 -4.91
CA THR A 16 3.29 -1.81 -4.97
C THR A 16 2.44 -0.86 -5.81
N LEU A 17 1.96 -1.31 -6.98
CA LEU A 17 1.11 -0.51 -7.85
C LEU A 17 -0.23 -0.17 -7.19
N ILE A 18 -0.90 -1.15 -6.60
CA ILE A 18 -2.19 -0.93 -5.93
C ILE A 18 -2.03 0.02 -4.75
N GLY A 19 -1.02 -0.20 -3.89
CA GLY A 19 -0.74 0.69 -2.76
C GLY A 19 -0.51 2.14 -3.21
N ARG A 20 0.22 2.34 -4.32
CA ARG A 20 0.42 3.68 -4.88
C ARG A 20 -0.89 4.27 -5.44
N LEU A 21 -1.69 3.50 -6.17
CA LEU A 21 -2.98 3.98 -6.71
C LEU A 21 -3.91 4.45 -5.59
N ILE A 22 -4.01 3.70 -4.50
CA ILE A 22 -4.82 4.07 -3.33
C ILE A 22 -4.37 5.43 -2.76
N PHE A 23 -3.05 5.65 -2.67
CA PHE A 23 -2.49 6.91 -2.18
C PHE A 23 -2.74 8.08 -3.14
N GLU A 24 -2.40 7.92 -4.42
CA GLU A 24 -2.48 9.00 -5.44
C GLU A 24 -3.93 9.43 -5.70
N THR A 25 -4.89 8.50 -5.58
CA THR A 25 -6.33 8.80 -5.72
C THR A 25 -6.94 9.48 -4.49
N LYS A 26 -6.14 9.73 -3.43
CA LYS A 26 -6.61 10.28 -2.15
C LYS A 26 -7.75 9.44 -1.55
N SER A 27 -7.72 8.12 -1.77
CA SER A 27 -8.72 7.18 -1.25
C SER A 27 -8.46 6.77 0.20
N LEU A 28 -7.62 7.52 0.91
CA LEU A 28 -7.18 7.24 2.28
C LEU A 28 -7.59 8.38 3.21
N PRO A 29 -7.98 8.05 4.46
CA PRO A 29 -7.89 8.99 5.57
C PRO A 29 -6.47 9.54 5.74
N ASP A 30 -6.36 10.82 6.10
CA ASP A 30 -5.07 11.54 6.16
C ASP A 30 -4.06 10.94 7.14
N ASP A 31 -4.54 10.23 8.17
CA ASP A 31 -3.73 9.64 9.24
C ASP A 31 -3.17 8.25 8.90
N ARG A 32 -3.82 7.48 8.03
CA ARG A 32 -3.39 6.11 7.67
C ARG A 32 -1.93 6.04 7.22
N MET A 33 -1.48 6.99 6.40
CA MET A 33 -0.09 7.02 5.93
C MET A 33 0.91 7.30 7.05
N ARG A 34 0.54 8.12 8.03
CA ARG A 34 1.36 8.38 9.21
C ARG A 34 1.50 7.12 10.05
N ASP A 35 0.41 6.39 10.24
CA ASP A 35 0.39 5.17 11.05
C ASP A 35 1.25 4.06 10.43
N VAL A 36 1.13 3.85 9.11
CA VAL A 36 1.98 2.89 8.38
C VAL A 36 3.47 3.25 8.53
N ARG A 37 3.83 4.53 8.40
CA ARG A 37 5.22 4.97 8.56
C ARG A 37 5.73 4.76 9.98
N ASN A 38 4.90 5.02 11.00
CA ASN A 38 5.26 4.80 12.40
C ASN A 38 5.47 3.31 12.71
N ALA A 39 4.59 2.44 12.19
CA ALA A 39 4.72 1.00 12.34
C ALA A 39 6.03 0.47 11.71
N LEU A 40 6.46 1.02 10.58
CA LEU A 40 7.71 0.63 9.92
C LEU A 40 8.95 1.16 10.65
N LYS A 41 8.90 2.39 11.19
CA LYS A 41 9.97 2.95 12.03
C LYS A 41 10.25 2.07 13.25
N GLY A 42 9.20 1.58 13.92
CA GLY A 42 9.34 0.65 15.05
C GLY A 42 10.00 -0.69 14.68
N LYS A 43 10.01 -1.05 13.40
CA LYS A 43 10.60 -2.30 12.87
C LYS A 43 11.92 -2.08 12.14
N GLY A 44 12.44 -0.84 12.07
CA GLY A 44 13.65 -0.51 11.31
C GLY A 44 13.52 -0.73 9.80
N LYS A 45 12.30 -0.79 9.25
CA LYS A 45 12.05 -1.05 7.82
C LYS A 45 11.87 0.25 7.04
N LYS A 46 12.33 0.26 5.79
CA LYS A 46 12.03 1.34 4.83
C LYS A 46 10.59 1.20 4.33
N PHE A 47 9.97 2.34 4.00
CA PHE A 47 8.65 2.34 3.39
C PHE A 47 8.69 1.86 1.94
N GLU A 48 7.66 1.11 1.57
CA GLU A 48 7.35 0.67 0.21
C GLU A 48 5.83 0.69 0.05
N TRP A 49 5.34 0.92 -1.16
CA TRP A 49 3.90 1.04 -1.40
C TRP A 49 3.12 -0.25 -1.10
N ALA A 50 3.75 -1.42 -1.18
CA ALA A 50 3.13 -2.67 -0.77
C ALA A 50 2.72 -2.66 0.71
N HIS A 51 3.52 -2.02 1.59
CA HIS A 51 3.19 -1.90 3.02
C HIS A 51 1.90 -1.12 3.27
N LEU A 52 1.56 -0.17 2.39
CA LEU A 52 0.29 0.53 2.47
C LEU A 52 -0.88 -0.40 2.15
N LEU A 53 -0.75 -1.23 1.10
CA LEU A 53 -1.77 -2.23 0.79
C LEU A 53 -1.93 -3.24 1.94
N ASP A 54 -0.83 -3.72 2.49
CA ASP A 54 -0.82 -4.67 3.61
C ASP A 54 -1.48 -4.10 4.88
N SER A 55 -1.54 -2.77 5.03
CA SER A 55 -2.20 -2.10 6.19
C SER A 55 -3.74 -2.19 6.17
N PHE A 56 -4.33 -2.70 5.09
CA PHE A 56 -5.76 -2.97 4.98
C PHE A 56 -6.13 -4.39 5.42
N GLN A 57 -5.15 -5.22 5.77
CA GLN A 57 -5.35 -6.53 6.39
C GLN A 57 -5.41 -6.41 7.91
#